data_AF-A0A2V7YZZ8-F1
#
_entry.id   AF-A0A2V7YZZ8-F1
#
_cell.length_a   1.000
_cell.length_b   1.000
_cell.length_c   1.000
_cell.angle_alpha   90.00
_cell.angle_beta   90.00
_cell.angle_gamma   90.00
#
_symmetry.space_group_name_H-M   'P 1'
#
loop_
_entity.id
_entity.type
_entity.pdbx_description
1 polymer ?
#
loop_
_entity_poly.entity_id
_entity_poly.type
_entity_poly.pdbx_seq_one_letter_code
_entity_poly.pdbx_strand_id
1 'polypeptide(L)'
;MPKSSLADFVTDWETLLKNVSDTAAELPNMDVYKGALDQLLASAKDGIALSHARRGLKQQETKDLRELIGKGKDAAVQLRSAIKAHFGPKSERLLQFGIKPARKRKKATAQAAPTAKEPGPAHPPAPAPTPETTSQKS
;
A
#
# COMPACT_ATOMS: atom_id res chain seq x y z
N MET A 1 14.89 9.13 20.16
CA MET A 1 14.38 8.07 21.05
C MET A 1 14.28 6.79 20.26
N PRO A 2 14.96 5.70 20.65
CA PRO A 2 14.74 4.40 20.01
C PRO A 2 13.25 4.01 20.18
N LYS A 3 12.67 3.46 19.12
CA LYS A 3 11.25 3.10 19.07
C LYS A 3 11.14 1.69 19.66
N SER A 4 10.90 1.58 20.97
CA SER A 4 10.65 0.29 21.60
C SER A 4 9.34 -0.31 21.09
N SER A 5 9.40 -1.55 20.65
CA SER A 5 8.22 -2.30 20.22
C SER A 5 7.54 -2.96 21.41
N LEU A 6 6.26 -3.31 21.25
CA LEU A 6 5.52 -4.04 22.27
C LEU A 6 6.16 -5.41 22.59
N ALA A 7 6.80 -6.04 21.61
CA ALA A 7 7.51 -7.30 21.80
C ALA A 7 8.76 -7.13 22.66
N ASP A 8 9.46 -5.99 22.54
CA ASP A 8 10.63 -5.69 23.37
C ASP A 8 10.24 -5.57 24.84
N PHE A 9 9.12 -4.91 25.14
CA PHE A 9 8.60 -4.81 26.50
C PHE A 9 8.18 -6.17 27.09
N VAL A 10 7.51 -7.01 26.29
CA VAL A 10 7.13 -8.36 26.73
C VAL A 10 8.36 -9.21 27.06
N THR A 11 9.39 -9.15 26.21
CA THR A 11 10.64 -9.89 26.41
C THR A 11 11.40 -9.40 27.64
N ASP A 12 11.41 -8.09 27.86
CA ASP A 12 12.01 -7.46 29.05
C ASP A 12 11.32 -7.93 30.33
N TRP A 13 9.99 -7.92 30.37
CA TRP A 13 9.22 -8.37 31.54
C TRP A 13 9.36 -9.88 31.82
N GLU A 14 9.40 -10.70 30.78
CA GLU A 14 9.70 -12.15 30.91
C GLU A 14 11.09 -12.37 31.53
N THR A 15 12.09 -11.64 31.03
CA THR A 15 13.46 -11.74 31.52
C THR A 15 13.54 -11.29 32.97
N LEU A 16 12.85 -10.20 33.33
CA LEU A 16 12.79 -9.71 34.69
C LEU A 16 12.15 -10.73 35.64
N LEU A 17 10.97 -11.26 35.30
CA LEU A 17 10.28 -12.28 36.11
C LEU A 17 11.12 -13.54 36.29
N LYS A 18 11.80 -13.97 35.22
CA LYS A 18 12.73 -15.09 35.27
C LYS A 18 13.89 -14.81 36.22
N ASN A 19 14.56 -13.67 36.09
CA ASN A 19 15.71 -13.32 36.92
C ASN A 19 15.33 -13.23 38.41
N VAL A 20 14.20 -12.60 38.74
CA VAL A 20 13.72 -12.50 40.14
C VAL A 20 13.29 -13.87 40.68
N SER A 21 12.90 -14.81 39.82
CA SER A 21 12.62 -16.20 40.22
C SER A 21 13.89 -17.00 40.44
N ASP A 22 14.91 -16.80 39.60
CA ASP A 22 16.21 -17.45 39.73
C ASP A 22 16.98 -16.95 40.98
N THR A 23 16.75 -15.70 41.44
CA THR A 23 17.35 -15.13 42.67
C THR A 23 16.38 -15.03 43.86
N ALA A 24 15.31 -15.85 43.88
CA ALA A 24 14.26 -15.74 44.90
C ALA A 24 14.75 -15.87 46.36
N ALA A 25 15.85 -16.59 46.59
CA ALA A 25 16.46 -16.74 47.92
C ALA A 25 17.07 -15.43 48.46
N GLU A 26 17.52 -14.55 47.57
CA GLU A 26 18.13 -13.25 47.90
C GLU A 26 17.08 -12.13 48.01
N LEU A 27 15.89 -12.34 47.44
CA LEU A 27 14.82 -11.37 47.34
C LEU A 27 13.52 -11.89 48.00
N PRO A 28 13.49 -12.02 49.34
CA PRO A 28 12.28 -12.41 50.05
C PRO A 28 11.17 -11.36 49.89
N ASN A 29 9.91 -11.79 49.95
CA ASN A 29 8.70 -10.96 49.89
C ASN A 29 8.43 -10.24 48.55
N MET A 30 8.93 -10.77 47.44
CA MET A 30 8.67 -10.21 46.10
C MET A 30 7.43 -10.79 45.39
N ASP A 31 6.75 -11.78 45.98
CA ASP A 31 5.67 -12.53 45.35
C ASP A 31 4.50 -11.66 44.87
N VAL A 32 4.15 -10.61 45.62
CA VAL A 32 3.06 -9.68 45.23
C VAL A 32 3.40 -8.94 43.94
N TYR A 33 4.66 -8.50 43.79
CA TYR A 33 5.11 -7.77 42.60
C TYR A 33 5.26 -8.71 41.40
N LYS A 34 5.75 -9.94 41.63
CA LYS A 34 5.79 -10.99 40.60
C LYS A 34 4.40 -11.30 40.08
N GLY A 35 3.45 -11.55 40.97
CA GLY A 35 2.07 -11.86 40.60
C GLY A 35 1.41 -10.73 39.81
N ALA A 36 1.64 -9.48 40.19
CA ALA A 36 1.13 -8.33 39.44
C ALA A 36 1.72 -8.25 38.01
N LEU A 37 3.04 -8.44 37.88
CA LEU A 37 3.70 -8.39 36.58
C LEU A 37 3.34 -9.60 35.69
N ASP A 38 3.18 -10.79 36.26
CA ASP A 38 2.73 -11.99 35.55
C ASP A 38 1.33 -11.79 34.93
N GLN A 39 0.40 -11.18 35.67
CA GLN A 39 -0.94 -10.89 35.16
C GLN A 39 -0.92 -9.89 33.99
N LEU A 40 -0.10 -8.86 34.10
CA LEU A 40 0.08 -7.88 33.03
C LEU A 40 0.73 -8.50 31.80
N LEU A 41 1.74 -9.36 32.00
CA LEU A 41 2.41 -10.09 30.92
C LEU A 41 1.45 -11.01 30.18
N ALA A 42 0.61 -11.77 30.90
CA ALA A 42 -0.42 -12.61 30.31
C ALA A 42 -1.40 -11.78 29.46
N SER A 43 -1.90 -10.68 30.03
CA SER A 43 -2.82 -9.77 29.32
C SER A 43 -2.20 -9.16 28.06
N ALA A 44 -0.91 -8.81 28.11
CA ALA A 44 -0.18 -8.28 26.97
C ALA A 44 -0.05 -9.33 25.84
N LYS A 45 0.29 -10.57 26.17
CA LYS A 45 0.40 -11.67 25.21
C LYS A 45 -0.94 -11.97 24.53
N ASP A 46 -2.03 -12.02 25.29
CA ASP A 46 -3.37 -12.22 24.75
C ASP A 46 -3.76 -11.08 23.79
N GLY A 47 -3.50 -9.83 24.18
CA GLY A 47 -3.74 -8.66 23.35
C GLY A 47 -2.94 -8.69 22.04
N ILE A 48 -1.67 -9.08 22.10
CA ILE A 48 -0.81 -9.25 20.93
C ILE A 48 -1.40 -10.32 20.01
N ALA A 49 -1.68 -11.51 20.52
CA ALA A 49 -2.25 -12.62 19.74
C ALA A 49 -3.55 -12.20 19.03
N LEU A 50 -4.45 -11.53 19.75
CA LEU A 50 -5.69 -11.02 19.18
C LEU A 50 -5.44 -9.97 18.09
N SER A 51 -4.45 -9.09 18.27
CA SER A 51 -4.09 -8.09 17.27
C SER A 51 -3.57 -8.72 15.96
N HIS A 52 -2.78 -9.80 16.07
CA HIS A 52 -2.29 -10.56 14.92
C HIS A 52 -3.45 -11.26 14.19
N ALA A 53 -4.36 -11.89 14.93
CA ALA A 53 -5.55 -12.52 14.36
C ALA A 53 -6.43 -11.50 13.61
N ARG A 54 -6.73 -10.36 14.23
CA ARG A 54 -7.51 -9.27 13.61
C ARG A 54 -6.84 -8.71 12.35
N ARG A 55 -5.50 -8.61 12.35
CA ARG A 55 -4.75 -8.21 11.16
C ARG A 55 -4.91 -9.21 10.02
N GLY A 56 -4.84 -10.50 10.31
CA GLY A 56 -5.09 -11.56 9.33
C GLY A 56 -6.50 -11.49 8.75
N LEU A 57 -7.52 -11.37 9.61
CA LEU A 57 -8.92 -11.22 9.20
C LEU A 57 -9.12 -10.01 8.29
N LYS A 58 -8.61 -8.84 8.68
CA LYS A 58 -8.72 -7.61 7.87
C LYS A 58 -8.08 -7.78 6.48
N GLN A 59 -6.93 -8.46 6.40
CA GLN A 59 -6.27 -8.71 5.12
C GLN A 59 -7.11 -9.62 4.23
N GLN A 60 -7.72 -10.66 4.81
CA GLN A 60 -8.60 -11.57 4.09
C GLN A 60 -9.86 -10.86 3.59
N GLU A 61 -10.57 -10.14 4.47
CA GLU A 61 -11.76 -9.35 4.11
C GLU A 61 -11.46 -8.35 2.98
N THR A 62 -10.28 -7.72 3.02
CA THR A 62 -9.86 -6.79 1.96
C THR A 62 -9.65 -7.49 0.62
N LYS A 63 -9.09 -8.72 0.63
CA LYS A 63 -8.93 -9.52 -0.59
C LYS A 63 -10.30 -9.92 -1.14
N ASP A 64 -11.18 -10.43 -0.28
CA ASP A 64 -12.52 -10.87 -0.66
C ASP A 64 -13.34 -9.71 -1.24
N LEU A 65 -13.27 -8.53 -0.61
CA LEU A 65 -13.92 -7.33 -1.12
C LEU A 65 -13.39 -6.91 -2.49
N ARG A 66 -12.06 -6.96 -2.70
CA ARG A 66 -11.47 -6.63 -4.00
C ARG A 66 -11.91 -7.61 -5.08
N GLU A 67 -11.96 -8.90 -4.76
CA GLU A 67 -12.44 -9.92 -5.69
C GLU A 67 -13.92 -9.70 -6.04
N LEU A 68 -14.76 -9.45 -5.04
CA LEU A 68 -16.19 -9.16 -5.22
C LEU A 68 -16.41 -7.92 -6.09
N ILE A 69 -15.66 -6.85 -5.86
CA ILE A 69 -15.70 -5.63 -6.68
C ILE A 69 -15.23 -5.91 -8.11
N GLY A 70 -14.22 -6.76 -8.30
CA GLY A 70 -13.79 -7.22 -9.62
C GLY A 70 -14.92 -7.92 -10.37
N LYS A 71 -15.50 -8.95 -9.77
CA LYS A 71 -16.66 -9.68 -10.31
C LYS A 71 -17.84 -8.76 -10.62
N GLY A 72 -18.12 -7.82 -9.72
CA GLY A 72 -19.19 -6.82 -9.90
C GLY A 72 -18.94 -5.88 -11.07
N LYS A 73 -17.69 -5.47 -11.32
CA LYS A 73 -17.32 -4.66 -12.49
C LYS A 73 -17.55 -5.42 -13.78
N ASP A 74 -17.13 -6.68 -13.85
CA ASP A 74 -17.31 -7.52 -15.04
C ASP A 74 -18.79 -7.74 -15.33
N ALA A 75 -19.58 -8.09 -14.31
CA ALA A 75 -21.03 -8.22 -14.43
C ALA A 75 -21.68 -6.91 -14.90
N ALA A 76 -21.25 -5.76 -14.36
CA ALA A 76 -21.76 -4.45 -14.79
C ALA A 76 -21.39 -4.13 -16.25
N VAL A 77 -20.21 -4.51 -16.73
CA VAL A 77 -19.81 -4.34 -18.14
C VAL A 77 -20.69 -5.20 -19.05
N GLN A 78 -20.94 -6.45 -18.68
CA GLN A 78 -21.81 -7.35 -19.45
C GLN A 78 -23.24 -6.81 -19.51
N LEU A 79 -23.80 -6.40 -18.36
CA LEU A 79 -25.15 -5.83 -18.30
C LEU A 79 -25.28 -4.55 -19.14
N ARG A 80 -24.32 -3.62 -19.03
CA ARG A 80 -24.31 -2.41 -19.87
C ARG A 80 -24.23 -2.73 -21.35
N SER A 81 -23.50 -3.77 -21.73
CA SER A 81 -23.38 -4.21 -23.13
C SER A 81 -24.69 -4.81 -23.64
N ALA A 82 -25.37 -5.64 -22.84
CA ALA A 82 -26.69 -6.18 -23.16
C ALA A 82 -27.74 -5.06 -23.35
N ILE A 83 -27.76 -4.07 -22.45
CA ILE A 83 -28.67 -2.90 -22.56
C ILE A 83 -28.40 -2.13 -23.86
N LYS A 84 -27.13 -1.90 -24.21
CA LYS A 84 -26.76 -1.25 -25.48
C LYS A 84 -27.17 -2.06 -26.70
N ALA A 85 -27.05 -3.39 -26.65
CA ALA A 85 -27.47 -4.28 -27.72
C ALA A 85 -29.00 -4.23 -27.92
N HIS A 86 -29.77 -4.16 -26.84
CA HIS A 86 -31.23 -4.13 -26.88
C HIS A 86 -31.79 -2.81 -27.43
N PHE A 87 -31.33 -1.66 -26.91
CA PHE A 87 -31.84 -0.33 -27.33
C PHE A 87 -31.11 0.28 -28.52
N GLY A 88 -29.94 -0.25 -28.87
CA GLY A 88 -29.04 0.32 -29.85
C GLY A 88 -28.08 1.38 -29.25
N PRO A 89 -26.86 1.52 -29.81
CA PRO A 89 -25.78 2.30 -29.21
C PRO A 89 -25.99 3.81 -29.19
N LYS A 90 -26.96 4.34 -29.96
CA LYS A 90 -27.26 5.77 -30.10
C LYS A 90 -28.56 6.19 -29.40
N SER A 91 -29.28 5.24 -28.78
CA SER A 91 -30.57 5.52 -28.17
C SER A 91 -30.43 6.41 -26.93
N GLU A 92 -31.27 7.43 -26.83
CA GLU A 92 -31.31 8.31 -25.66
C GLU A 92 -31.86 7.59 -24.41
N ARG A 93 -32.57 6.47 -24.58
CA ARG A 93 -33.03 5.62 -23.47
C ARG A 93 -31.86 5.07 -22.64
N LEU A 94 -30.65 4.98 -23.19
CA LEU A 94 -29.46 4.56 -22.45
C LEU A 94 -29.13 5.49 -21.25
N LEU A 95 -29.53 6.76 -21.31
CA LEU A 95 -29.28 7.72 -20.24
C LEU A 95 -29.99 7.34 -18.94
N GLN A 96 -31.16 6.70 -19.01
CA GLN A 96 -31.92 6.23 -17.84
C GLN A 96 -31.15 5.16 -17.04
N PHE A 97 -30.23 4.45 -17.69
CA PHE A 97 -29.37 3.43 -17.07
C PHE A 97 -27.98 3.97 -16.72
N GLY A 98 -27.78 5.29 -16.78
CA GLY A 98 -26.47 5.92 -16.59
C GLY A 98 -25.45 5.61 -17.70
N ILE A 99 -25.90 5.11 -18.85
CA ILE A 99 -25.05 4.75 -19.99
C ILE A 99 -25.03 5.92 -20.99
N LYS A 100 -23.84 6.45 -21.29
CA LYS A 100 -23.69 7.50 -22.32
C LYS A 100 -23.85 6.91 -23.73
N PRO A 101 -24.79 7.42 -24.56
CA PRO A 101 -24.93 7.01 -25.95
C PRO A 101 -23.69 7.35 -26.79
N ALA A 102 -23.39 6.54 -27.80
CA ALA A 102 -22.31 6.78 -28.74
C ALA A 102 -22.64 7.97 -29.65
N ARG A 103 -21.96 9.10 -29.45
CA ARG A 103 -22.04 10.28 -30.33
C ARG A 103 -20.81 10.33 -31.25
N LYS A 104 -20.99 10.78 -32.49
CA LYS A 104 -19.87 11.06 -33.39
C LYS A 104 -18.98 12.13 -32.73
N ARG A 105 -17.70 11.83 -32.51
CA ARG A 105 -16.72 12.86 -32.14
C ARG A 105 -16.58 13.81 -33.33
N LYS A 106 -16.85 15.11 -33.14
CA LYS A 106 -16.41 16.13 -34.10
C LYS A 106 -14.89 16.15 -34.06
N LYS A 107 -14.23 15.87 -35.19
CA LYS A 107 -12.78 16.03 -35.33
C LYS A 107 -12.52 17.52 -35.17
N ALA A 108 -11.79 17.92 -34.13
CA ALA A 108 -11.29 19.29 -34.05
C ALA A 108 -10.37 19.48 -35.26
N THR A 109 -10.80 20.27 -36.24
CA THR A 109 -9.91 20.83 -37.25
C THR A 109 -8.87 21.64 -36.50
N ALA A 110 -7.63 21.14 -36.47
CA ALA A 110 -6.49 21.92 -36.03
C ALA A 110 -6.43 23.15 -36.95
N GLN A 111 -6.90 24.28 -36.45
CA GLN A 111 -6.73 25.57 -37.11
C GLN A 111 -5.23 25.86 -37.00
N ALA A 112 -4.55 25.86 -38.14
CA ALA A 112 -3.13 26.13 -38.25
C ALA A 112 -2.81 27.48 -37.60
N ALA A 113 -1.99 27.49 -36.55
CA ALA A 113 -1.34 28.70 -36.11
C ALA A 113 -0.15 28.99 -37.06
N PRO A 114 0.02 30.23 -37.56
CA PRO A 114 1.10 30.58 -38.46
C PRO A 114 2.46 30.54 -37.76
N THR A 115 3.41 29.92 -38.45
CA THR A 115 4.86 29.89 -38.18
C THR A 115 5.47 31.29 -38.13
N ALA A 116 6.18 31.61 -37.05
CA ALA A 116 7.28 32.59 -37.07
C ALA A 116 8.20 32.42 -35.84
N LYS A 117 9.22 31.57 -35.95
CA LYS A 117 10.55 31.84 -35.36
C LYS A 117 11.62 31.29 -36.31
N GLU A 118 12.40 32.23 -36.79
CA GLU A 118 13.46 32.10 -37.79
C GLU A 118 14.69 31.35 -37.23
N PRO A 119 15.51 30.70 -38.08
CA PRO A 119 16.60 29.80 -37.67
C PRO A 119 17.89 30.57 -37.35
N GLY A 120 18.47 30.33 -36.16
CA GLY A 120 19.84 30.72 -35.85
C GLY A 120 20.85 29.61 -36.24
N PRO A 121 22.02 29.94 -36.80
CA PRO A 121 22.89 29.00 -37.49
C PRO A 121 23.66 28.04 -36.57
N ALA A 122 23.84 26.83 -37.09
CA ALA A 122 24.57 25.71 -36.52
C ALA A 122 26.10 25.94 -36.47
N HIS A 123 26.75 25.46 -35.42
CA HIS A 123 28.15 25.04 -35.45
C HIS A 123 28.32 23.71 -34.66
N PRO A 124 29.31 22.88 -35.03
CA PRO A 124 29.21 21.41 -35.14
C PRO A 124 29.73 20.64 -33.91
N PRO A 125 29.60 19.29 -33.88
CA PRO A 125 29.83 18.45 -32.72
C PRO A 125 31.27 17.91 -32.58
N ALA A 126 31.71 17.80 -31.31
CA ALA A 126 32.62 16.81 -30.69
C ALA A 126 34.05 16.62 -31.26
N PRO A 127 35.03 16.28 -30.40
CA PRO A 127 35.17 14.88 -30.00
C PRO A 127 35.53 14.66 -28.52
N ALA A 128 35.04 13.56 -27.97
CA ALA A 128 35.70 12.80 -26.90
C ALA A 128 36.30 11.52 -27.53
N PRO A 129 37.04 10.64 -26.82
CA PRO A 129 37.92 10.79 -25.65
C PRO A 129 39.35 10.25 -25.95
N THR A 130 40.31 10.41 -25.04
CA THR A 130 41.45 9.47 -24.94
C THR A 130 41.75 9.12 -23.47
N PRO A 131 42.11 7.85 -23.18
CA PRO A 131 42.24 7.31 -21.83
C PRO A 131 43.71 7.24 -21.40
N GLU A 132 44.05 7.63 -20.16
CA GLU A 132 45.28 7.13 -19.52
C GLU A 132 45.11 6.96 -17.99
N THR A 133 45.09 5.68 -17.61
CA THR A 133 45.67 5.08 -16.40
C THR A 133 46.83 5.88 -15.77
N THR A 134 46.81 6.12 -14.45
CA THR A 134 47.75 5.52 -13.49
C THR A 134 47.74 6.22 -12.13
N SER A 135 47.83 5.40 -11.07
CA SER A 135 48.41 5.68 -9.73
C SER A 135 47.75 6.72 -8.81
N GLN A 136 47.79 6.64 -7.48
CA GLN A 136 48.12 5.67 -6.42
C GLN A 136 48.16 6.54 -5.14
N LYS A 137 48.11 5.90 -3.96
CA LYS A 137 48.38 6.43 -2.60
C LYS A 137 47.24 7.20 -1.92
N SER A 138 46.94 6.99 -0.64
CA SER A 138 47.60 6.19 0.40
C SER A 138 46.58 5.82 1.47
#